data_AF-A0A839QFI4-F1
#
_entry.id   AF-A0A839QFI4-F1
#
_cell.length_a   1.000
_cell.length_b   1.000
_cell.length_c   1.000
_cell.angle_alpha   90.00
_cell.angle_beta   90.00
_cell.angle_gamma   90.00
#
_symmetry.space_group_name_H-M   'P 1'
#
loop_
_entity.id
_entity.type
_entity.pdbx_description
1 polymer ?
#
loop_
_entity_poly.entity_id
_entity_poly.type
_entity_poly.pdbx_seq_one_letter_code
_entity_poly.pdbx_strand_id
1 'polypeptide(L)'
;MSTPPDASPHSDHLAPSLAPVHARVFEAAVHAGRKAGRKAAKHQLKRAAKRGGRELPQRLRQEVLEEAERAAERAAYAAASKALRKHSKHSMASGPHEPVPAAQSHVAPMATTEVPHPGSRPAPAHGSQVVLEVLRVEPLSPHMVRIVAGGPAFSRFSSNGAADQHVKLHFANPALGLVPPYDMRRLRKSLAREDQPVSRTYTVRWHDPVARELAIDFVLHGDDGVAGNWAARAEPGDPVVLSSSSGKFRPDPAADRHVYAGDESALPAIAAALEMLPRQAAGQVFIEVDSASDRQELNCPPGMEVTWLYRGGAPAGTRSLLLDALRTLPVPSGRVEVLAHGERTAMHELRRLVSGWGIDQRRIQVSSYWTAGRAKRTFRPVPAPGPVLSAM
;
A
#
# COMPACT_ATOMS: atom_id res chain seq x y z
N MET A 1 6.03 28.68 -52.91
CA MET A 1 5.64 27.26 -52.87
C MET A 1 6.09 26.71 -51.52
N SER A 2 5.19 26.10 -50.76
CA SER A 2 5.45 25.73 -49.36
C SER A 2 6.03 24.32 -49.25
N THR A 3 7.13 24.17 -48.52
CA THR A 3 7.58 22.89 -47.95
C THR A 3 6.94 22.70 -46.56
N PRO A 4 6.54 21.48 -46.18
CA PRO A 4 5.95 21.20 -44.87
C PRO A 4 7.02 21.03 -43.77
N PRO A 5 6.67 21.26 -42.49
CA PRO A 5 7.62 21.15 -41.38
C PRO A 5 7.68 19.75 -40.75
N ASP A 6 8.91 19.39 -40.38
CA ASP A 6 9.35 18.79 -39.10
C ASP A 6 8.64 17.54 -38.52
N ALA A 7 9.45 16.51 -38.22
CA ALA A 7 9.02 15.27 -37.58
C ALA A 7 9.87 15.00 -36.32
N SER A 8 9.23 15.02 -35.15
CA SER A 8 9.90 15.00 -33.84
C SER A 8 10.57 13.66 -33.50
N PRO A 9 11.75 13.66 -32.86
CA PRO A 9 12.43 12.44 -32.39
C PRO A 9 11.99 12.04 -30.97
N HIS A 10 10.70 11.76 -30.77
CA HIS A 10 10.15 11.31 -29.49
C HIS A 10 9.17 10.13 -29.66
N SER A 11 9.73 8.96 -29.92
CA SER A 11 9.00 7.69 -29.78
C SER A 11 9.97 6.53 -29.56
N ASP A 12 10.49 6.38 -28.34
CA ASP A 12 10.78 5.05 -27.80
C ASP A 12 10.88 5.04 -26.27
N HIS A 13 10.42 3.93 -25.69
CA HIS A 13 10.55 3.53 -24.28
C HIS A 13 9.95 4.42 -23.17
N LEU A 14 8.65 4.26 -22.87
CA LEU A 14 8.11 4.21 -21.49
C LEU A 14 6.61 3.82 -21.44
N ALA A 15 6.34 2.54 -21.65
CA ALA A 15 5.12 1.85 -21.23
C ALA A 15 5.48 0.35 -21.06
N PRO A 16 4.75 -0.45 -20.26
CA PRO A 16 4.71 -1.88 -20.53
C PRO A 16 4.28 -2.04 -21.99
N SER A 17 4.84 -2.99 -22.74
CA SER A 17 4.68 -3.12 -24.21
C SER A 17 3.24 -3.41 -24.64
N LEU A 18 2.41 -2.39 -24.54
CA LEU A 18 1.07 -2.26 -25.03
C LEU A 18 1.21 -1.90 -26.50
N ALA A 19 0.64 -2.71 -27.38
CA ALA A 19 0.50 -2.35 -28.79
C ALA A 19 -0.02 -0.89 -28.88
N PRO A 20 0.52 -0.01 -29.75
CA PRO A 20 0.29 1.44 -29.68
C PRO A 20 -1.18 1.90 -29.61
N VAL A 21 -2.10 1.06 -30.09
CA VAL A 21 -3.56 1.23 -29.96
C VAL A 21 -4.01 1.26 -28.49
N HIS A 22 -3.51 0.36 -27.63
CA HIS A 22 -3.89 0.27 -26.23
C HIS A 22 -3.38 1.44 -25.38
N ALA A 23 -2.18 1.98 -25.69
CA ALA A 23 -1.67 3.19 -25.04
C ALA A 23 -2.59 4.40 -25.30
N ARG A 24 -2.99 4.62 -26.56
CA ARG A 24 -3.93 5.68 -26.95
C ARG A 24 -5.31 5.53 -26.28
N VAL A 25 -5.82 4.30 -26.16
CA VAL A 25 -7.08 4.00 -25.45
C VAL A 25 -6.95 4.30 -23.94
N PHE A 26 -5.81 3.99 -23.33
CA PHE A 26 -5.54 4.28 -21.93
C PHE A 26 -5.50 5.79 -21.65
N GLU A 27 -4.73 6.55 -22.43
CA GLU A 27 -4.68 8.02 -22.33
C GLU A 27 -6.06 8.66 -22.54
N ALA A 28 -6.81 8.18 -23.54
CA ALA A 28 -8.18 8.64 -23.79
C ALA A 28 -9.12 8.37 -22.61
N ALA A 29 -8.99 7.22 -21.93
CA ALA A 29 -9.78 6.88 -20.75
C ALA A 29 -9.45 7.79 -19.54
N VAL A 30 -8.16 8.05 -19.28
CA VAL A 30 -7.70 8.95 -18.22
C VAL A 30 -8.18 10.38 -18.47
N HIS A 31 -8.05 10.87 -19.71
CA HIS A 31 -8.52 12.19 -20.13
C HIS A 31 -10.05 12.33 -20.09
N ALA A 32 -10.79 11.28 -20.43
CA ALA A 32 -12.24 11.21 -20.27
C ALA A 32 -12.63 11.27 -18.79
N GLY A 33 -11.89 10.58 -17.91
CA GLY A 33 -12.02 10.66 -16.45
C GLY A 33 -11.91 12.09 -15.93
N ARG A 34 -10.82 12.81 -16.26
CA ARG A 34 -10.63 14.23 -15.92
C ARG A 34 -11.84 15.08 -16.37
N LYS A 35 -12.24 14.97 -17.65
CA LYS A 35 -13.39 15.71 -18.21
C LYS A 35 -14.71 15.39 -17.48
N ALA A 36 -14.94 14.13 -17.12
CA ALA A 36 -16.12 13.71 -16.37
C ALA A 36 -16.12 14.31 -14.95
N GLY A 37 -14.97 14.33 -14.27
CA GLY A 37 -14.79 15.00 -12.97
C GLY A 37 -15.16 16.48 -13.00
N ARG A 38 -14.58 17.25 -13.94
CA ARG A 38 -14.91 18.68 -14.11
C ARG A 38 -16.40 18.89 -14.39
N LYS A 39 -17.01 18.04 -15.23
CA LYS A 39 -18.43 18.13 -15.60
C LYS A 39 -19.35 17.84 -14.39
N ALA A 40 -19.03 16.80 -13.62
CA ALA A 40 -19.79 16.44 -12.41
C ALA A 40 -19.73 17.55 -11.37
N ALA A 41 -18.54 18.07 -11.07
CA ALA A 41 -18.36 19.17 -10.11
C ALA A 41 -19.05 20.46 -10.58
N LYS A 42 -18.94 20.85 -11.86
CA LYS A 42 -19.71 21.98 -12.43
C LYS A 42 -21.22 21.80 -12.23
N HIS A 43 -21.74 20.58 -12.41
CA HIS A 43 -23.16 20.31 -12.22
C HIS A 43 -23.59 20.43 -10.75
N GLN A 44 -22.82 19.88 -9.81
CA GLN A 44 -23.14 20.00 -8.38
C GLN A 44 -23.07 21.46 -7.89
N LEU A 45 -22.05 22.22 -8.30
CA LEU A 45 -21.97 23.66 -8.02
C LEU A 45 -23.21 24.43 -8.53
N LYS A 46 -23.66 24.13 -9.76
CA LYS A 46 -24.89 24.74 -10.32
C LYS A 46 -26.16 24.31 -9.57
N ARG A 47 -26.23 23.08 -9.06
CA ARG A 47 -27.37 22.60 -8.23
C ARG A 47 -27.37 23.22 -6.84
N ALA A 48 -26.21 23.44 -6.24
CA ALA A 48 -26.06 24.10 -4.94
C ALA A 48 -26.55 25.56 -5.00
N ALA A 49 -26.09 26.33 -6.00
CA ALA A 49 -26.55 27.71 -6.22
C ALA A 49 -28.08 27.79 -6.44
N LYS A 50 -28.65 26.88 -7.25
CA LYS A 50 -30.10 26.78 -7.47
C LYS A 50 -30.93 26.42 -6.21
N ARG A 51 -30.29 25.94 -5.14
CA ARG A 51 -30.94 25.58 -3.86
C ARG A 51 -30.74 26.65 -2.77
N GLY A 52 -30.37 27.87 -3.15
CA GLY A 52 -30.14 28.99 -2.21
C GLY A 52 -28.79 28.93 -1.49
N GLY A 53 -27.89 28.03 -1.89
CA GLY A 53 -26.51 28.05 -1.39
C GLY A 53 -25.75 29.28 -1.91
N ARG A 54 -24.97 29.94 -1.03
CA ARG A 54 -24.07 31.03 -1.44
C ARG A 54 -23.13 30.56 -2.54
N GLU A 55 -22.97 31.35 -3.61
CA GLU A 55 -21.97 31.04 -4.63
C GLU A 55 -20.55 31.11 -4.05
N LEU A 56 -19.71 30.16 -4.43
CA LEU A 56 -18.30 30.16 -4.06
C LEU A 56 -17.55 31.24 -4.83
N PRO A 57 -16.62 31.98 -4.18
CA PRO A 57 -15.65 32.83 -4.86
C PRO A 57 -14.94 32.08 -5.99
N GLN A 58 -14.65 32.78 -7.09
CA GLN A 58 -14.12 32.19 -8.33
C GLN A 58 -12.88 31.30 -8.10
N ARG A 59 -11.98 31.69 -7.19
CA ARG A 59 -10.80 30.92 -6.78
C ARG A 59 -11.19 29.56 -6.18
N LEU A 60 -11.97 29.55 -5.10
CA LEU A 60 -12.46 28.32 -4.46
C LEU A 60 -13.27 27.45 -5.42
N ARG A 61 -14.05 28.08 -6.31
CA ARG A 61 -14.79 27.38 -7.37
C ARG A 61 -13.84 26.66 -8.33
N GLN A 62 -12.72 27.26 -8.71
CA GLN A 62 -11.73 26.64 -9.59
C GLN A 62 -10.94 25.54 -8.85
N GLU A 63 -10.54 25.76 -7.59
CA GLU A 63 -9.87 24.75 -6.74
C GLU A 63 -10.73 23.47 -6.59
N VAL A 64 -12.05 23.61 -6.36
CA VAL A 64 -13.00 22.48 -6.32
C VAL A 64 -13.11 21.75 -7.67
N LEU A 65 -13.02 22.46 -8.79
CA LEU A 65 -13.05 21.83 -10.12
C LEU A 65 -11.75 21.06 -10.41
N GLU A 66 -10.61 21.60 -10.01
CA GLU A 66 -9.30 20.96 -10.20
C GLU A 66 -9.13 19.72 -9.33
N GLU A 67 -9.60 19.73 -8.08
CA GLU A 67 -9.50 18.52 -7.24
C GLU A 67 -10.48 17.44 -7.69
N ALA A 68 -11.67 17.81 -8.18
CA ALA A 68 -12.60 16.87 -8.81
C ALA A 68 -12.04 16.27 -10.12
N GLU A 69 -11.27 17.05 -10.88
CA GLU A 69 -10.51 16.57 -12.03
C GLU A 69 -9.46 15.54 -11.62
N ARG A 70 -8.57 15.88 -10.69
CA ARG A 70 -7.51 14.98 -10.20
C ARG A 70 -8.08 13.70 -9.60
N ALA A 71 -9.16 13.79 -8.83
CA ALA A 71 -9.81 12.62 -8.24
C ALA A 71 -10.40 11.69 -9.31
N ALA A 72 -11.09 12.23 -10.31
CA ALA A 72 -11.67 11.43 -11.40
C ALA A 72 -10.61 10.88 -12.37
N GLU A 73 -9.51 11.60 -12.57
CA GLU A 73 -8.34 11.16 -13.33
C GLU A 73 -7.63 9.99 -12.64
N ARG A 74 -7.37 10.07 -11.33
CA ARG A 74 -6.84 8.96 -10.51
C ARG A 74 -7.75 7.72 -10.58
N ALA A 75 -9.06 7.91 -10.44
CA ALA A 75 -10.04 6.81 -10.52
C ALA A 75 -10.08 6.17 -11.93
N ALA A 76 -10.04 6.97 -12.99
CA ALA A 76 -10.01 6.47 -14.37
C ALA A 76 -8.70 5.73 -14.69
N TYR A 77 -7.55 6.25 -14.23
CA TYR A 77 -6.26 5.58 -14.33
C TYR A 77 -6.27 4.21 -13.63
N ALA A 78 -6.79 4.14 -12.40
CA ALA A 78 -6.90 2.89 -11.65
C ALA A 78 -7.83 1.89 -12.36
N ALA A 79 -8.98 2.35 -12.86
CA ALA A 79 -9.94 1.52 -13.60
C ALA A 79 -9.36 0.99 -14.93
N ALA A 80 -8.70 1.84 -15.72
CA ALA A 80 -8.05 1.45 -16.96
C ALA A 80 -6.89 0.47 -16.72
N SER A 81 -6.08 0.70 -15.68
CA SER A 81 -5.00 -0.21 -15.27
C SER A 81 -5.55 -1.58 -14.85
N LYS A 82 -6.66 -1.60 -14.10
CA LYS A 82 -7.36 -2.83 -13.69
C LYS A 82 -7.92 -3.59 -14.91
N ALA A 83 -8.45 -2.88 -15.90
CA ALA A 83 -8.98 -3.47 -17.13
C ALA A 83 -7.87 -4.12 -17.98
N LEU A 84 -6.75 -3.42 -18.22
CA LEU A 84 -5.59 -3.96 -18.94
C LEU A 84 -5.02 -5.21 -18.26
N ARG A 85 -4.86 -5.17 -16.93
CA ARG A 85 -4.41 -6.34 -16.13
C ARG A 85 -5.37 -7.53 -16.22
N LYS A 86 -6.69 -7.29 -16.28
CA LYS A 86 -7.69 -8.36 -16.49
C LYS A 86 -7.56 -9.00 -17.88
N HIS A 87 -7.30 -8.19 -18.92
CA HIS A 87 -7.20 -8.66 -20.30
C HIS A 87 -5.93 -9.50 -20.54
N SER A 88 -4.78 -9.05 -20.01
CA SER A 88 -3.52 -9.82 -20.00
C SER A 88 -3.70 -11.21 -19.36
N LYS A 89 -4.43 -11.31 -18.23
CA LYS A 89 -4.75 -12.59 -17.59
C LYS A 89 -5.64 -13.53 -18.42
N HIS A 90 -6.55 -13.00 -19.26
CA HIS A 90 -7.40 -13.84 -20.11
C HIS A 90 -6.65 -14.41 -21.32
N SER A 91 -5.69 -13.65 -21.87
CA SER A 91 -4.85 -14.12 -23.00
C SER A 91 -3.90 -15.27 -22.65
N MET A 92 -3.68 -15.52 -21.36
CA MET A 92 -2.85 -16.63 -20.84
C MET A 92 -3.70 -17.82 -20.36
N ALA A 93 -5.03 -17.71 -20.34
CA ALA A 93 -5.94 -18.67 -19.68
C ALA A 93 -6.83 -19.46 -20.65
N SER A 94 -6.69 -19.27 -21.96
CA SER A 94 -7.49 -19.95 -22.99
C SER A 94 -6.77 -21.17 -23.59
N GLY A 95 -6.67 -22.24 -22.79
CA GLY A 95 -6.58 -23.63 -23.27
C GLY A 95 -7.98 -24.28 -23.26
N PRO A 96 -8.23 -25.37 -24.00
CA PRO A 96 -9.58 -25.88 -24.22
C PRO A 96 -10.23 -26.50 -22.97
N HIS A 97 -11.56 -26.47 -22.98
CA HIS A 97 -12.45 -26.64 -21.83
C HIS A 97 -13.17 -27.99 -21.91
N GLU A 98 -13.43 -28.65 -20.77
CA GLU A 98 -14.53 -29.62 -20.66
C GLU A 98 -15.17 -29.55 -19.25
N PRO A 99 -16.52 -29.61 -19.09
CA PRO A 99 -17.20 -29.35 -17.81
C PRO A 99 -17.77 -30.61 -17.13
N VAL A 100 -17.85 -30.60 -15.80
CA VAL A 100 -18.49 -31.65 -14.96
C VAL A 100 -19.40 -30.96 -13.90
N PRO A 101 -20.57 -31.52 -13.55
CA PRO A 101 -21.76 -30.69 -13.27
C PRO A 101 -22.04 -30.37 -11.80
N ALA A 102 -23.01 -29.47 -11.59
CA ALA A 102 -23.48 -29.01 -10.29
C ALA A 102 -24.38 -30.04 -9.58
N ALA A 103 -24.29 -30.07 -8.24
CA ALA A 103 -25.26 -30.71 -7.36
C ALA A 103 -26.03 -29.64 -6.56
N GLN A 104 -27.34 -29.84 -6.41
CA GLN A 104 -28.27 -28.94 -5.72
C GLN A 104 -28.67 -29.53 -4.35
N SER A 105 -28.82 -28.70 -3.31
CA SER A 105 -29.73 -29.02 -2.18
C SER A 105 -30.12 -27.81 -1.31
N HIS A 106 -31.38 -27.41 -1.45
CA HIS A 106 -32.35 -26.98 -0.42
C HIS A 106 -32.14 -25.78 0.55
N VAL A 107 -33.11 -24.86 0.44
CA VAL A 107 -33.60 -23.83 1.40
C VAL A 107 -34.81 -24.48 2.15
N ALA A 108 -35.25 -24.20 3.40
CA ALA A 108 -35.42 -22.97 4.22
C ALA A 108 -35.61 -23.36 5.73
N PRO A 109 -36.19 -22.55 6.66
CA PRO A 109 -36.32 -21.07 6.79
C PRO A 109 -36.01 -20.48 8.21
N MET A 110 -36.07 -19.14 8.31
CA MET A 110 -36.52 -18.19 9.39
C MET A 110 -36.82 -18.69 10.84
N ALA A 111 -36.78 -17.92 11.94
CA ALA A 111 -36.75 -16.46 12.21
C ALA A 111 -35.93 -16.20 13.53
N THR A 112 -35.76 -15.02 14.17
CA THR A 112 -36.61 -13.82 14.37
C THR A 112 -35.80 -12.51 14.46
N THR A 113 -36.48 -11.38 14.27
CA THR A 113 -35.93 -10.02 14.39
C THR A 113 -36.39 -9.37 15.70
N GLU A 114 -35.47 -8.82 16.49
CA GLU A 114 -35.80 -7.89 17.58
C GLU A 114 -35.42 -6.44 17.24
N VAL A 115 -36.26 -5.50 17.66
CA VAL A 115 -36.16 -4.07 17.37
C VAL A 115 -35.66 -3.31 18.60
N PRO A 116 -34.58 -2.51 18.53
CA PRO A 116 -34.10 -1.75 19.69
C PRO A 116 -34.96 -0.52 19.99
N HIS A 117 -35.33 -0.34 21.25
CA HIS A 117 -35.93 0.90 21.76
C HIS A 117 -34.86 2.00 21.98
N PRO A 118 -35.16 3.29 21.74
CA PRO A 118 -34.20 4.38 21.88
C PRO A 118 -34.14 4.87 23.34
N GLY A 119 -32.96 4.88 23.97
CA GLY A 119 -32.91 5.35 25.37
C GLY A 119 -31.61 5.24 26.16
N SER A 120 -30.46 4.94 25.56
CA SER A 120 -29.16 5.17 26.24
C SER A 120 -28.05 5.33 25.21
N ARG A 121 -27.25 6.39 25.36
CA ARG A 121 -26.04 6.61 24.56
C ARG A 121 -24.91 5.82 25.22
N PRO A 122 -24.38 4.74 24.60
CA PRO A 122 -23.31 3.97 25.23
C PRO A 122 -22.06 4.82 25.39
N ALA A 123 -21.36 4.65 26.52
CA ALA A 123 -19.99 5.13 26.65
C ALA A 123 -19.10 4.45 25.59
N PRO A 124 -17.96 5.04 25.17
CA PRO A 124 -17.13 4.48 24.10
C PRO A 124 -16.59 3.09 24.47
N ALA A 125 -17.13 2.05 23.85
CA ALA A 125 -16.68 0.68 24.05
C ALA A 125 -15.27 0.48 23.46
N HIS A 126 -14.30 0.17 24.32
CA HIS A 126 -12.92 -0.30 24.06
C HIS A 126 -12.41 -0.20 22.60
N GLY A 127 -12.24 1.04 22.11
CA GLY A 127 -11.91 1.30 20.71
C GLY A 127 -10.41 1.43 20.41
N SER A 128 -9.98 0.83 19.30
CA SER A 128 -8.84 1.27 18.46
C SER A 128 -8.53 0.27 17.33
N GLN A 129 -9.08 -0.95 17.39
CA GLN A 129 -8.98 -1.93 16.31
C GLN A 129 -10.11 -1.79 15.27
N VAL A 130 -9.75 -1.88 14.01
CA VAL A 130 -10.63 -2.05 12.84
C VAL A 130 -10.35 -3.44 12.29
N VAL A 131 -11.39 -4.25 12.12
CA VAL A 131 -11.29 -5.59 11.54
C VAL A 131 -11.77 -5.49 10.10
N LEU A 132 -10.84 -5.60 9.16
CA LEU A 132 -11.12 -5.73 7.74
C LEU A 132 -11.05 -7.21 7.33
N GLU A 133 -11.45 -7.51 6.11
CA GLU A 133 -11.29 -8.83 5.48
C GLU A 133 -10.33 -8.71 4.27
N VAL A 134 -9.53 -9.74 4.00
CA VAL A 134 -8.77 -9.86 2.75
C VAL A 134 -9.77 -9.96 1.61
N LEU A 135 -9.67 -9.07 0.62
CA LEU A 135 -10.48 -9.12 -0.60
C LEU A 135 -9.74 -9.84 -1.73
N ARG A 136 -8.41 -9.72 -1.77
CA ARG A 136 -7.53 -10.39 -2.72
C ARG A 136 -6.06 -10.32 -2.29
N VAL A 137 -5.30 -11.25 -2.82
CA VAL A 137 -3.84 -11.34 -2.68
C VAL A 137 -3.20 -11.14 -4.06
N GLU A 138 -2.23 -10.24 -4.14
CA GLU A 138 -1.55 -9.83 -5.36
C GLU A 138 -0.03 -10.07 -5.20
N PRO A 139 0.54 -11.15 -5.76
CA PRO A 139 1.99 -11.31 -5.84
C PRO A 139 2.61 -10.13 -6.61
N LEU A 140 3.59 -9.46 -6.01
CA LEU A 140 4.32 -8.34 -6.62
C LEU A 140 5.68 -8.80 -7.16
N SER A 141 6.37 -9.65 -6.39
CA SER A 141 7.64 -10.29 -6.74
C SER A 141 7.78 -11.62 -5.98
N PRO A 142 8.84 -12.42 -6.20
CA PRO A 142 9.08 -13.63 -5.42
C PRO A 142 9.14 -13.38 -3.90
N HIS A 143 9.68 -12.23 -3.48
CA HIS A 143 9.82 -11.87 -2.07
C HIS A 143 8.80 -10.84 -1.57
N MET A 144 7.76 -10.48 -2.35
CA MET A 144 6.75 -9.52 -1.88
C MET A 144 5.34 -9.81 -2.40
N VAL A 145 4.38 -9.76 -1.47
CA VAL A 145 2.95 -9.91 -1.75
C VAL A 145 2.16 -8.71 -1.23
N ARG A 146 1.19 -8.23 -2.00
CA ARG A 146 0.22 -7.23 -1.57
C ARG A 146 -1.06 -7.91 -1.12
N ILE A 147 -1.48 -7.58 0.10
CA ILE A 147 -2.80 -7.90 0.62
C ILE A 147 -3.68 -6.67 0.43
N VAL A 148 -4.79 -6.82 -0.30
CA VAL A 148 -5.83 -5.78 -0.36
C VAL A 148 -6.95 -6.17 0.59
N ALA A 149 -7.25 -5.28 1.52
CA ALA A 149 -8.24 -5.47 2.57
C ALA A 149 -9.39 -4.45 2.48
N GLY A 150 -10.58 -4.83 2.93
CA GLY A 150 -11.76 -3.97 2.91
C GLY A 150 -12.89 -4.48 3.78
N GLY A 151 -14.12 -4.39 3.27
CA GLY A 151 -15.30 -4.96 3.92
C GLY A 151 -16.18 -3.97 4.72
N PRO A 152 -17.17 -4.47 5.47
CA PRO A 152 -18.19 -3.66 6.13
C PRO A 152 -17.63 -2.60 7.08
N ALA A 153 -16.57 -2.95 7.84
CA ALA A 153 -15.97 -2.06 8.84
C ALA A 153 -14.98 -1.02 8.26
N PHE A 154 -14.76 -0.99 6.94
CA PHE A 154 -13.80 -0.07 6.30
C PHE A 154 -14.00 1.41 6.69
N SER A 155 -15.25 1.85 6.86
CA SER A 155 -15.57 3.23 7.27
C SER A 155 -15.10 3.61 8.69
N ARG A 156 -14.63 2.64 9.49
CA ARG A 156 -13.99 2.87 10.80
C ARG A 156 -12.48 3.10 10.68
N PHE A 157 -11.88 2.80 9.54
CA PHE A 157 -10.49 3.13 9.27
C PHE A 157 -10.37 4.58 8.81
N SER A 158 -9.34 5.28 9.30
CA SER A 158 -9.00 6.62 8.87
C SER A 158 -7.55 6.66 8.43
N SER A 159 -7.34 6.98 7.15
CA SER A 159 -6.05 7.38 6.60
C SER A 159 -5.65 8.75 7.16
N ASN A 160 -4.38 8.94 7.47
CA ASN A 160 -3.78 10.23 7.80
C ASN A 160 -3.08 10.89 6.59
N GLY A 161 -2.96 10.18 5.45
CA GLY A 161 -2.40 10.71 4.20
C GLY A 161 -0.90 11.05 4.28
N ALA A 162 -0.14 10.39 5.17
CA ALA A 162 1.32 10.38 5.12
C ALA A 162 1.82 9.27 4.18
N ALA A 163 2.98 9.47 3.55
CA ALA A 163 3.62 8.43 2.72
C ALA A 163 4.19 7.28 3.57
N ASP A 164 4.67 7.59 4.79
CA ASP A 164 5.07 6.61 5.80
C ASP A 164 3.90 6.16 6.70
N GLN A 165 2.66 6.29 6.22
CA GLN A 165 1.47 5.87 6.96
C GLN A 165 1.55 4.37 7.25
N HIS A 166 1.52 4.02 8.52
CA HIS A 166 1.60 2.65 9.01
C HIS A 166 0.53 2.34 10.05
N VAL A 167 0.28 1.06 10.21
CA VAL A 167 -0.70 0.46 11.12
C VAL A 167 -0.03 -0.64 11.92
N LYS A 168 -0.58 -0.94 13.10
CA LYS A 168 -0.26 -2.21 13.79
C LYS A 168 -1.26 -3.26 13.33
N LEU A 169 -0.78 -4.25 12.58
CA LEU A 169 -1.50 -5.49 12.33
C LEU A 169 -1.40 -6.39 13.56
N HIS A 170 -2.52 -6.99 13.98
CA HIS A 170 -2.59 -7.93 15.11
C HIS A 170 -2.90 -9.34 14.59
N PHE A 171 -2.01 -10.27 14.87
CA PHE A 171 -2.14 -11.68 14.50
C PHE A 171 -2.38 -12.49 15.78
N ALA A 172 -3.27 -13.48 15.73
CA ALA A 172 -3.51 -14.44 16.81
C ALA A 172 -3.07 -15.85 16.38
N ASN A 173 -2.85 -16.75 17.34
CA ASN A 173 -2.64 -18.16 17.04
C ASN A 173 -3.99 -18.76 16.55
N PRO A 174 -4.10 -19.26 15.30
CA PRO A 174 -5.37 -19.78 14.79
C PRO A 174 -5.94 -20.92 15.63
N ALA A 175 -5.06 -21.71 16.26
CA ALA A 175 -5.40 -22.84 17.13
C ALA A 175 -6.24 -22.46 18.36
N LEU A 176 -6.22 -21.19 18.76
CA LEU A 176 -6.94 -20.69 19.94
C LEU A 176 -8.36 -20.19 19.60
N GLY A 177 -8.77 -20.21 18.32
CA GLY A 177 -10.11 -19.78 17.89
C GLY A 177 -10.47 -18.34 18.27
N LEU A 178 -9.46 -17.46 18.46
CA LEU A 178 -9.69 -16.10 18.93
C LEU A 178 -10.37 -15.25 17.85
N VAL A 179 -11.58 -14.78 18.13
CA VAL A 179 -12.33 -13.88 17.25
C VAL A 179 -11.92 -12.42 17.50
N PRO A 180 -11.54 -11.65 16.47
CA PRO A 180 -11.24 -10.22 16.61
C PRO A 180 -12.53 -9.37 16.70
N PRO A 181 -12.47 -8.14 17.26
CA PRO A 181 -11.29 -7.45 17.78
C PRO A 181 -10.77 -8.04 19.09
N TYR A 182 -9.45 -8.05 19.26
CA TYR A 182 -8.77 -8.68 20.39
C TYR A 182 -8.70 -7.72 21.59
N ASP A 183 -9.37 -8.06 22.69
CA ASP A 183 -9.14 -7.40 23.98
C ASP A 183 -7.76 -7.79 24.54
N MET A 184 -6.74 -7.04 24.12
CA MET A 184 -5.35 -7.22 24.55
C MET A 184 -5.13 -6.98 26.05
N ARG A 185 -6.09 -6.42 26.80
CA ARG A 185 -6.01 -6.29 28.27
C ARG A 185 -6.48 -7.57 28.93
N ARG A 186 -7.60 -8.15 28.46
CA ARG A 186 -8.11 -9.45 28.92
C ARG A 186 -7.16 -10.58 28.53
N LEU A 187 -6.77 -10.67 27.26
CA LEU A 187 -5.93 -11.77 26.75
C LEU A 187 -4.56 -11.85 27.42
N ARG A 188 -3.97 -10.70 27.83
CA ARG A 188 -2.72 -10.69 28.62
C ARG A 188 -2.85 -11.27 30.03
N LYS A 189 -4.07 -11.36 30.58
CA LYS A 189 -4.35 -11.98 31.87
C LYS A 189 -4.74 -13.46 31.76
N SER A 190 -5.24 -13.89 30.60
CA SER A 190 -5.80 -15.23 30.40
C SER A 190 -4.96 -16.17 29.53
N LEU A 191 -3.96 -15.66 28.79
CA LEU A 191 -3.11 -16.47 27.91
C LEU A 191 -1.64 -16.38 28.29
N ALA A 192 -0.92 -17.48 28.07
CA ALA A 192 0.54 -17.53 28.14
C ALA A 192 1.18 -16.56 27.12
N ARG A 193 2.42 -16.12 27.37
CA ARG A 193 3.06 -15.04 26.60
C ARG A 193 3.28 -15.40 25.13
N GLU A 194 3.49 -16.68 24.84
CA GLU A 194 3.61 -17.28 23.53
C GLU A 194 2.28 -17.31 22.74
N ASP A 195 1.15 -17.40 23.45
CA ASP A 195 -0.20 -17.52 22.89
C ASP A 195 -0.92 -16.18 22.73
N GLN A 196 -0.47 -15.15 23.45
CA GLN A 196 -0.97 -13.78 23.30
C GLN A 196 -0.73 -13.23 21.89
N PRO A 197 -1.76 -12.61 21.25
CA PRO A 197 -1.63 -12.02 19.91
C PRO A 197 -0.40 -11.12 19.75
N VAL A 198 0.17 -11.13 18.55
CA VAL A 198 1.38 -10.39 18.20
C VAL A 198 1.02 -9.22 17.31
N SER A 199 1.59 -8.05 17.59
CA SER A 199 1.54 -6.93 16.64
C SER A 199 2.78 -6.86 15.78
N ARG A 200 2.62 -6.41 14.54
CA ARG A 200 3.70 -5.91 13.66
C ARG A 200 3.28 -4.59 13.03
N THR A 201 4.24 -3.72 12.81
CA THR A 201 4.01 -2.45 12.10
C THR A 201 4.18 -2.71 10.60
N TYR A 202 3.23 -2.24 9.80
CA TYR A 202 3.28 -2.30 8.34
C TYR A 202 2.78 -1.00 7.73
N THR A 203 3.36 -0.61 6.60
CA THR A 203 2.95 0.55 5.81
C THR A 203 1.63 0.26 5.08
N VAL A 204 0.69 1.19 5.14
CA VAL A 204 -0.50 1.21 4.30
C VAL A 204 -0.09 1.77 2.94
N ARG A 205 0.17 0.88 1.98
CA ARG A 205 0.72 1.21 0.67
C ARG A 205 -0.17 2.18 -0.11
N TRP A 206 -1.48 2.00 -0.02
CA TRP A 206 -2.49 2.94 -0.53
C TRP A 206 -3.82 2.72 0.20
N HIS A 207 -4.70 3.71 0.14
CA HIS A 207 -6.04 3.70 0.73
C HIS A 207 -7.03 4.40 -0.23
N ASP A 208 -8.03 3.67 -0.70
CA ASP A 208 -9.07 4.16 -1.59
C ASP A 208 -10.43 4.20 -0.84
N PRO A 209 -10.91 5.39 -0.43
CA PRO A 209 -12.19 5.53 0.26
C PRO A 209 -13.41 5.35 -0.66
N VAL A 210 -13.24 5.39 -1.98
CA VAL A 210 -14.32 5.20 -2.96
C VAL A 210 -14.53 3.71 -3.24
N ALA A 211 -13.44 2.97 -3.48
CA ALA A 211 -13.48 1.52 -3.59
C ALA A 211 -13.71 0.82 -2.24
N ARG A 212 -13.45 1.51 -1.13
CA ARG A 212 -13.42 0.97 0.25
C ARG A 212 -12.38 -0.13 0.42
N GLU A 213 -11.20 0.11 -0.13
CA GLU A 213 -10.07 -0.81 -0.12
C GLU A 213 -8.83 -0.11 0.45
N LEU A 214 -7.94 -0.87 1.09
CA LEU A 214 -6.57 -0.45 1.36
C LEU A 214 -5.60 -1.59 1.04
N ALA A 215 -4.37 -1.25 0.71
CA ALA A 215 -3.30 -2.23 0.50
C ALA A 215 -2.25 -2.17 1.61
N ILE A 216 -1.72 -3.34 1.94
CA ILE A 216 -0.51 -3.51 2.73
C ILE A 216 0.39 -4.48 1.97
N ASP A 217 1.65 -4.09 1.79
CA ASP A 217 2.65 -4.91 1.11
C ASP A 217 3.51 -5.63 2.16
N PHE A 218 3.67 -6.94 2.00
CA PHE A 218 4.36 -7.83 2.92
C PHE A 218 5.59 -8.40 2.25
N VAL A 219 6.75 -8.18 2.87
CA VAL A 219 7.98 -8.88 2.52
C VAL A 219 7.92 -10.32 3.02
N LEU A 220 8.28 -11.26 2.16
CA LEU A 220 8.33 -12.69 2.42
C LEU A 220 9.79 -13.10 2.68
N HIS A 221 10.07 -13.56 3.90
CA HIS A 221 11.41 -13.92 4.36
C HIS A 221 11.43 -15.34 4.93
N GLY A 222 11.20 -16.33 4.05
CA GLY A 222 11.04 -17.75 4.41
C GLY A 222 9.86 -17.99 5.37
N ASP A 223 9.84 -19.16 6.01
CA ASP A 223 8.84 -19.55 7.02
C ASP A 223 9.11 -18.96 8.42
N ASP A 224 9.98 -17.95 8.53
CA ASP A 224 10.36 -17.35 9.80
C ASP A 224 9.44 -16.18 10.19
N GLY A 225 8.57 -16.43 11.17
CA GLY A 225 7.82 -15.43 11.93
C GLY A 225 6.38 -15.18 11.46
N VAL A 226 5.52 -14.76 12.40
CA VAL A 226 4.05 -14.77 12.20
C VAL A 226 3.54 -14.04 10.95
N ALA A 227 4.02 -12.82 10.67
CA ALA A 227 3.38 -11.96 9.67
C ALA A 227 3.72 -12.32 8.21
N GLY A 228 4.95 -12.80 7.94
CA GLY A 228 5.33 -13.30 6.61
C GLY A 228 4.58 -14.59 6.29
N ASN A 229 4.56 -15.53 7.24
CA ASN A 229 3.86 -16.81 7.09
C ASN A 229 2.35 -16.64 6.91
N TRP A 230 1.75 -15.67 7.61
CA TRP A 230 0.35 -15.31 7.42
C TRP A 230 0.12 -14.74 6.02
N ALA A 231 0.92 -13.78 5.57
CA ALA A 231 0.75 -13.15 4.25
C ALA A 231 0.99 -14.12 3.08
N ALA A 232 1.91 -15.08 3.24
CA ALA A 232 2.18 -16.13 2.26
C ALA A 232 1.03 -17.15 2.11
N ARG A 233 0.11 -17.21 3.08
CA ARG A 233 -1.00 -18.18 3.16
C ARG A 233 -2.37 -17.49 3.24
N ALA A 234 -2.42 -16.17 3.06
CA ALA A 234 -3.63 -15.39 3.22
C ALA A 234 -4.61 -15.68 2.07
N GLU A 235 -5.90 -15.84 2.39
CA GLU A 235 -6.96 -16.09 1.44
C GLU A 235 -8.08 -15.04 1.55
N PRO A 236 -8.87 -14.79 0.48
CA PRO A 236 -10.04 -13.91 0.57
C PRO A 236 -11.00 -14.34 1.70
N GLY A 237 -11.37 -13.40 2.56
CA GLY A 237 -12.13 -13.63 3.78
C GLY A 237 -11.29 -13.62 5.07
N ASP A 238 -9.96 -13.76 4.99
CA ASP A 238 -9.11 -13.74 6.19
C ASP A 238 -9.19 -12.41 6.96
N PRO A 239 -9.17 -12.43 8.31
CA PRO A 239 -9.28 -11.23 9.12
C PRO A 239 -7.99 -10.40 9.13
N VAL A 240 -8.11 -9.13 8.73
CA VAL A 240 -7.03 -8.13 8.74
C VAL A 240 -7.29 -7.15 9.88
N VAL A 241 -6.68 -7.41 11.04
CA VAL A 241 -6.94 -6.67 12.29
C VAL A 241 -5.96 -5.52 12.45
N LEU A 242 -6.43 -4.29 12.23
CA LEU A 242 -5.64 -3.06 12.18
C LEU A 242 -5.85 -2.20 13.42
N SER A 243 -4.80 -1.60 13.99
CA SER A 243 -4.94 -0.38 14.80
C SER A 243 -5.16 0.87 13.93
N SER A 244 -5.57 1.97 14.55
CA SER A 244 -5.50 3.33 13.99
C SER A 244 -4.16 3.61 13.30
N SER A 245 -4.21 4.33 12.18
CA SER A 245 -3.01 4.71 11.42
C SER A 245 -2.15 5.75 12.16
N SER A 246 -0.85 5.70 11.91
CA SER A 246 0.18 6.65 12.36
C SER A 246 1.14 6.91 11.18
N GLY A 247 1.89 8.00 11.20
CA GLY A 247 2.68 8.47 10.05
C GLY A 247 2.84 9.98 10.10
N LYS A 248 3.92 10.49 9.52
CA LYS A 248 4.30 11.91 9.58
C LYS A 248 4.86 12.43 8.26
N PHE A 249 5.58 11.61 7.52
CA PHE A 249 6.28 12.03 6.31
C PHE A 249 5.29 12.37 5.19
N ARG A 250 5.42 13.59 4.66
CA ARG A 250 4.77 14.05 3.44
C ARG A 250 5.85 14.80 2.67
N PRO A 251 6.15 14.41 1.42
CA PRO A 251 7.14 15.11 0.63
C PRO A 251 6.86 16.61 0.55
N ASP A 252 7.88 17.43 0.78
CA ASP A 252 7.82 18.88 0.66
C ASP A 252 7.87 19.27 -0.83
N PRO A 253 6.76 19.75 -1.44
CA PRO A 253 6.72 20.07 -2.87
C PRO A 253 7.57 21.29 -3.26
N ALA A 254 8.17 21.96 -2.28
CA ALA A 254 9.11 23.07 -2.47
C ALA A 254 10.56 22.69 -2.15
N ALA A 255 10.89 21.40 -2.00
CA ALA A 255 12.27 20.93 -1.98
C ALA A 255 12.87 20.97 -3.41
N ASP A 256 14.16 21.33 -3.50
CA ASP A 256 14.88 21.35 -4.78
C ASP A 256 15.33 19.95 -5.20
N ARG A 257 15.59 19.07 -4.21
CA ARG A 257 16.06 17.70 -4.41
C ARG A 257 15.51 16.77 -3.34
N HIS A 258 15.10 15.57 -3.73
CA HIS A 258 14.70 14.49 -2.82
C HIS A 258 15.71 13.33 -2.88
N VAL A 259 16.12 12.78 -1.74
CA VAL A 259 16.96 11.57 -1.66
C VAL A 259 16.24 10.53 -0.83
N TYR A 260 15.72 9.49 -1.49
CA TYR A 260 14.96 8.41 -0.86
C TYR A 260 15.81 7.12 -0.84
N ALA A 261 15.88 6.43 0.29
CA ALA A 261 16.71 5.24 0.45
C ALA A 261 16.00 4.17 1.30
N GLY A 262 16.13 2.89 0.95
CA GLY A 262 15.67 1.83 1.84
C GLY A 262 15.72 0.43 1.26
N ASP A 263 15.47 -0.55 2.12
CA ASP A 263 15.31 -1.96 1.72
C ASP A 263 13.86 -2.25 1.30
N GLU A 264 13.57 -3.49 0.93
CA GLU A 264 12.24 -3.91 0.48
C GLU A 264 11.13 -3.70 1.53
N SER A 265 11.46 -3.55 2.82
CA SER A 265 10.48 -3.22 3.86
C SER A 265 10.06 -1.73 3.82
N ALA A 266 10.91 -0.88 3.27
CA ALA A 266 10.68 0.55 3.07
C ALA A 266 10.05 0.88 1.72
N LEU A 267 10.21 0.01 0.72
CA LEU A 267 9.69 0.17 -0.64
C LEU A 267 8.22 0.66 -0.70
N PRO A 268 7.28 0.17 0.15
CA PRO A 268 5.89 0.66 0.11
C PRO A 268 5.75 2.13 0.48
N ALA A 269 6.57 2.63 1.41
CA ALA A 269 6.57 4.04 1.83
C ALA A 269 7.30 4.94 0.81
N ILE A 270 8.40 4.44 0.24
CA ILE A 270 9.12 5.13 -0.85
C ILE A 270 8.20 5.28 -2.08
N ALA A 271 7.49 4.21 -2.47
CA ALA A 271 6.55 4.25 -3.58
C ALA A 271 5.39 5.23 -3.34
N ALA A 272 4.82 5.25 -2.14
CA ALA A 272 3.79 6.22 -1.76
C ALA A 272 4.32 7.67 -1.75
N ALA A 273 5.57 7.89 -1.32
CA ALA A 273 6.21 9.21 -1.38
C ALA A 273 6.40 9.68 -2.82
N LEU A 274 6.91 8.81 -3.71
CA LEU A 274 7.09 9.11 -5.14
C LEU A 274 5.76 9.47 -5.83
N GLU A 275 4.67 8.78 -5.49
CA GLU A 275 3.32 9.06 -6.01
C GLU A 275 2.73 10.39 -5.52
N MET A 276 3.23 10.93 -4.40
CA MET A 276 2.82 12.23 -3.85
C MET A 276 3.63 13.41 -4.40
N LEU A 277 4.78 13.15 -5.05
CA LEU A 277 5.63 14.21 -5.59
C LEU A 277 5.00 14.91 -6.82
N PRO A 278 5.24 16.22 -6.99
CA PRO A 278 4.87 16.91 -8.21
C PRO A 278 5.73 16.42 -9.39
N ARG A 279 5.20 16.44 -10.62
CA ARG A 279 5.88 15.82 -11.79
C ARG A 279 7.22 16.46 -12.16
N GLN A 280 7.51 17.68 -11.70
CA GLN A 280 8.80 18.36 -11.87
C GLN A 280 9.82 18.07 -10.74
N ALA A 281 9.48 17.26 -9.74
CA ALA A 281 10.42 16.88 -8.68
C ALA A 281 11.61 16.10 -9.25
N ALA A 282 12.79 16.37 -8.70
CA ALA A 282 14.05 15.76 -9.10
C ALA A 282 14.82 15.22 -7.90
N GLY A 283 15.63 14.17 -8.11
CA GLY A 283 16.32 13.52 -7.00
C GLY A 283 16.73 12.09 -7.29
N GLN A 284 17.18 11.40 -6.25
CA GLN A 284 17.70 10.03 -6.32
C GLN A 284 16.92 9.10 -5.39
N VAL A 285 16.70 7.87 -5.85
CA VAL A 285 16.03 6.81 -5.10
C VAL A 285 16.94 5.58 -5.10
N PHE A 286 17.24 5.05 -3.92
CA PHE A 286 18.05 3.84 -3.74
C PHE A 286 17.23 2.78 -3.05
N ILE A 287 16.91 1.68 -3.75
CA ILE A 287 16.11 0.60 -3.20
C ILE A 287 16.94 -0.68 -3.21
N GLU A 288 17.23 -1.21 -2.03
CA GLU A 288 17.81 -2.54 -1.87
C GLU A 288 16.70 -3.60 -1.96
N VAL A 289 16.92 -4.61 -2.78
CA VAL A 289 16.11 -5.84 -2.87
C VAL A 289 17.04 -7.04 -3.02
N ASP A 290 16.50 -8.26 -3.01
CA ASP A 290 17.33 -9.44 -3.25
C ASP A 290 17.87 -9.49 -4.69
N SER A 291 16.95 -9.38 -5.67
CA SER A 291 17.23 -9.69 -7.07
C SER A 291 16.55 -8.73 -8.06
N ALA A 292 16.90 -8.82 -9.35
CA ALA A 292 16.20 -8.11 -10.41
C ALA A 292 14.71 -8.47 -10.54
N SER A 293 14.31 -9.66 -10.07
CA SER A 293 12.91 -10.09 -10.05
C SER A 293 12.06 -9.41 -8.96
N ASP A 294 12.71 -8.73 -8.02
CA ASP A 294 12.08 -7.96 -6.94
C ASP A 294 11.92 -6.47 -7.25
N ARG A 295 12.28 -6.05 -8.48
CA ARG A 295 11.94 -4.73 -9.00
C ARG A 295 10.43 -4.58 -9.12
N GLN A 296 9.92 -3.40 -8.76
CA GLN A 296 8.53 -3.02 -8.96
C GLN A 296 8.43 -1.84 -9.92
N GLU A 297 7.32 -1.77 -10.68
CA GLU A 297 6.94 -0.55 -11.39
C GLU A 297 6.62 0.56 -10.38
N LEU A 298 7.38 1.66 -10.42
CA LEU A 298 7.17 2.83 -9.56
C LEU A 298 6.63 3.98 -10.40
N ASN A 299 5.51 4.56 -9.96
CA ASN A 299 5.01 5.81 -10.52
C ASN A 299 5.80 7.00 -9.95
N CYS A 300 6.99 7.24 -10.51
CA CYS A 300 7.86 8.36 -10.13
C CYS A 300 7.77 9.54 -11.12
N PRO A 301 8.04 10.78 -10.67
CA PRO A 301 8.37 11.91 -11.53
C PRO A 301 9.59 11.59 -12.44
N PRO A 302 9.70 12.12 -13.67
CA PRO A 302 10.77 11.76 -14.59
C PRO A 302 12.16 12.22 -14.11
N GLY A 303 12.24 13.22 -13.24
CA GLY A 303 13.48 13.68 -12.62
C GLY A 303 13.95 12.86 -11.42
N MET A 304 13.19 11.84 -10.99
CA MET A 304 13.58 10.95 -9.89
C MET A 304 14.28 9.70 -10.44
N GLU A 305 15.61 9.67 -10.29
CA GLU A 305 16.47 8.58 -10.76
C GLU A 305 16.40 7.39 -9.79
N VAL A 306 15.90 6.23 -10.26
CA VAL A 306 15.72 5.04 -9.42
C VAL A 306 16.85 4.03 -9.64
N THR A 307 17.70 3.88 -8.63
CA THR A 307 18.76 2.88 -8.54
C THR A 307 18.30 1.69 -7.71
N TRP A 308 18.26 0.51 -8.34
CA TRP A 308 18.01 -0.76 -7.65
C TRP A 308 19.32 -1.42 -7.28
N LEU A 309 19.47 -1.76 -6.00
CA LEU A 309 20.65 -2.39 -5.41
C LEU A 309 20.30 -3.85 -5.09
N TYR A 310 21.17 -4.79 -5.45
CA TYR A 310 20.88 -6.21 -5.34
C TYR A 310 21.80 -6.91 -4.36
N ARG A 311 21.21 -7.68 -3.43
CA ARG A 311 21.98 -8.56 -2.54
C ARG A 311 22.49 -9.82 -3.22
N GLY A 312 21.82 -10.29 -4.28
CA GLY A 312 22.17 -11.51 -5.01
C GLY A 312 22.15 -12.76 -4.13
N GLY A 313 21.07 -12.96 -3.36
CA GLY A 313 20.94 -14.07 -2.42
C GLY A 313 21.69 -13.91 -1.10
N ALA A 314 22.44 -12.82 -0.89
CA ALA A 314 22.98 -12.53 0.44
C ALA A 314 21.83 -12.18 1.41
N PRO A 315 21.87 -12.62 2.68
CA PRO A 315 20.77 -12.35 3.62
C PRO A 315 20.54 -10.85 3.82
N ALA A 316 19.28 -10.43 3.93
CA ALA A 316 18.91 -9.04 4.17
C ALA A 316 19.68 -8.46 5.39
N GLY A 317 20.11 -7.19 5.30
CA GLY A 317 20.82 -6.52 6.39
C GLY A 317 22.28 -6.97 6.61
N THR A 318 22.84 -7.84 5.76
CA THR A 318 24.26 -8.26 5.84
C THR A 318 25.21 -7.51 4.91
N ARG A 319 24.67 -6.70 4.00
CA ARG A 319 25.43 -5.91 3.01
C ARG A 319 25.27 -4.42 3.31
N SER A 320 26.23 -3.61 2.88
CA SER A 320 26.26 -2.16 3.04
C SER A 320 25.74 -1.38 1.83
N LEU A 321 25.00 -2.03 0.91
CA LEU A 321 24.67 -1.51 -0.43
C LEU A 321 24.08 -0.09 -0.41
N LEU A 322 23.07 0.15 0.44
CA LEU A 322 22.46 1.48 0.59
C LEU A 322 23.45 2.53 1.09
N LEU A 323 24.29 2.17 2.06
CA LEU A 323 25.29 3.07 2.64
C LEU A 323 26.39 3.41 1.63
N ASP A 324 26.83 2.43 0.84
CA ASP A 324 27.88 2.62 -0.15
C ASP A 324 27.36 3.43 -1.35
N ALA A 325 26.11 3.23 -1.78
CA ALA A 325 25.47 4.06 -2.79
C ALA A 325 25.30 5.52 -2.33
N LEU A 326 24.85 5.77 -1.09
CA LEU A 326 24.73 7.14 -0.58
C LEU A 326 26.09 7.80 -0.26
N ARG A 327 27.17 7.03 -0.07
CA ARG A 327 28.54 7.56 0.06
C ARG A 327 29.10 8.05 -1.27
N THR A 328 28.73 7.45 -2.39
CA THR A 328 29.19 7.87 -3.73
C THR A 328 28.33 8.97 -4.35
N LEU A 329 27.14 9.23 -3.80
CA LEU A 329 26.28 10.33 -4.22
C LEU A 329 26.93 11.69 -3.90
N PRO A 330 27.16 12.58 -4.90
CA PRO A 330 27.54 13.95 -4.64
C PRO A 330 26.45 14.66 -3.83
N VAL A 331 26.82 15.33 -2.74
CA VAL A 331 25.87 16.00 -1.84
C VAL A 331 25.00 16.98 -2.64
N PRO A 332 23.67 16.79 -2.72
CA PRO A 332 22.82 17.66 -3.53
C PRO A 332 22.77 19.09 -2.96
N SER A 333 22.76 20.08 -3.84
CA SER A 333 22.64 21.49 -3.46
C SER A 333 21.18 21.93 -3.31
N GLY A 334 20.97 23.06 -2.65
CA GLY A 334 19.64 23.64 -2.41
C GLY A 334 18.92 23.02 -1.21
N ARG A 335 17.59 23.10 -1.22
CA ARG A 335 16.69 22.56 -0.20
C ARG A 335 16.47 21.06 -0.41
N VAL A 336 17.36 20.26 0.18
CA VAL A 336 17.29 18.79 0.11
C VAL A 336 16.30 18.24 1.15
N GLU A 337 15.52 17.23 0.76
CA GLU A 337 14.73 16.38 1.65
C GLU A 337 15.21 14.93 1.57
N VAL A 338 15.33 14.26 2.73
CA VAL A 338 15.82 12.88 2.83
C VAL A 338 14.80 11.99 3.53
N LEU A 339 14.46 10.86 2.91
CA LEU A 339 13.68 9.77 3.50
C LEU A 339 14.55 8.51 3.50
N ALA A 340 14.79 7.89 4.66
CA ALA A 340 15.48 6.61 4.71
C ALA A 340 14.87 5.63 5.72
N HIS A 341 14.46 4.46 5.24
CA HIS A 341 13.81 3.44 6.07
C HIS A 341 14.39 2.03 5.80
N GLY A 342 14.41 1.16 6.80
CA GLY A 342 14.91 -0.22 6.64
C GLY A 342 15.60 -0.80 7.89
N GLU A 343 16.60 -1.65 7.69
CA GLU A 343 17.36 -2.31 8.76
C GLU A 343 18.03 -1.30 9.72
N ARG A 344 17.98 -1.59 11.03
CA ARG A 344 18.42 -0.68 12.10
C ARG A 344 19.85 -0.17 11.97
N THR A 345 20.81 -1.04 11.71
CA THR A 345 22.24 -0.73 11.63
C THR A 345 22.53 0.09 10.38
N ALA A 346 21.98 -0.31 9.24
CA ALA A 346 22.06 0.47 8.00
C ALA A 346 21.47 1.88 8.17
N MET A 347 20.29 1.99 8.79
CA MET A 347 19.65 3.28 9.06
C MET A 347 20.42 4.16 10.06
N HIS A 348 21.16 3.57 11.01
CA HIS A 348 22.02 4.33 11.93
C HIS A 348 23.19 4.99 11.18
N GLU A 349 23.92 4.21 10.37
CA GLU A 349 25.04 4.73 9.59
C GLU A 349 24.59 5.71 8.50
N LEU A 350 23.46 5.45 7.84
CA LEU A 350 22.85 6.40 6.91
C LEU A 350 22.46 7.70 7.60
N ARG A 351 21.84 7.65 8.79
CA ARG A 351 21.53 8.87 9.55
C ARG A 351 22.78 9.69 9.84
N ARG A 352 23.88 9.03 10.24
CA ARG A 352 25.17 9.69 10.50
C ARG A 352 25.72 10.36 9.23
N LEU A 353 25.70 9.65 8.10
CA LEU A 353 26.16 10.17 6.80
C LEU A 353 25.37 11.40 6.37
N VAL A 354 24.05 11.30 6.24
CA VAL A 354 23.22 12.41 5.70
C VAL A 354 23.11 13.58 6.66
N SER A 355 23.32 13.38 7.96
CA SER A 355 23.43 14.49 8.92
C SER A 355 24.70 15.33 8.72
N GLY A 356 25.73 14.76 8.09
CA GLY A 356 26.97 15.46 7.71
C GLY A 356 26.85 16.31 6.44
N TRP A 357 25.74 16.24 5.70
CA TRP A 357 25.56 16.97 4.43
C TRP A 357 25.24 18.47 4.60
N GLY A 358 25.18 18.99 5.83
CA GLY A 358 24.88 20.41 6.10
C GLY A 358 23.41 20.80 5.88
N ILE A 359 22.52 19.83 5.64
CA ILE A 359 21.10 20.04 5.41
C ILE A 359 20.32 20.20 6.72
N ASP A 360 19.17 20.89 6.68
CA ASP A 360 18.29 21.08 7.85
C ASP A 360 17.85 19.72 8.39
N GLN A 361 18.19 19.44 9.65
CA GLN A 361 17.90 18.17 10.34
C GLN A 361 16.41 17.82 10.38
N ARG A 362 15.51 18.80 10.25
CA ARG A 362 14.05 18.59 10.17
C ARG A 362 13.60 17.99 8.84
N ARG A 363 14.48 17.97 7.84
CA ARG A 363 14.28 17.39 6.50
C ARG A 363 14.85 15.97 6.37
N ILE A 364 15.39 15.42 7.46
CA ILE A 364 15.99 14.08 7.52
C ILE A 364 15.04 13.13 8.25
N GLN A 365 14.19 12.45 7.50
CA GLN A 365 13.28 11.41 8.00
C GLN A 365 13.95 10.04 7.89
N VAL A 366 14.76 9.66 8.89
CA VAL A 366 15.39 8.33 8.97
C VAL A 366 14.73 7.49 10.05
N SER A 367 14.39 6.22 9.79
CA SER A 367 13.75 5.33 10.78
C SER A 367 14.03 3.85 10.54
N SER A 368 14.38 3.13 11.61
CA SER A 368 14.59 1.67 11.57
C SER A 368 13.25 0.92 11.59
N TYR A 369 12.97 0.14 10.56
CA TYR A 369 11.75 -0.66 10.43
C TYR A 369 11.91 -2.05 11.07
N TRP A 370 13.10 -2.64 10.96
CA TRP A 370 13.41 -3.96 11.50
C TRP A 370 14.86 -4.02 12.03
N THR A 371 15.32 -5.18 12.48
CA THR A 371 16.68 -5.37 13.01
C THR A 371 17.17 -6.77 12.68
N ALA A 372 18.33 -6.88 12.03
CA ALA A 372 18.93 -8.16 11.68
C ALA A 372 19.29 -8.99 12.93
N GLY A 373 19.28 -10.32 12.80
CA GLY A 373 19.59 -11.26 13.89
C GLY A 373 18.58 -11.29 15.06
N ARG A 374 17.57 -10.42 15.09
CA ARG A 374 16.57 -10.41 16.16
C ARG A 374 15.55 -11.53 15.95
N ALA A 375 15.53 -12.51 16.86
CA ALA A 375 14.58 -13.63 16.85
C ALA A 375 13.13 -13.16 16.63
N LYS A 376 12.51 -13.65 15.56
CA LYS A 376 11.12 -13.35 15.22
C LYS A 376 10.21 -14.22 16.09
N ARG A 377 9.27 -13.64 16.85
CA ARG A 377 8.26 -14.42 17.59
C ARG A 377 7.40 -15.22 16.59
N THR A 378 7.31 -16.52 16.80
CA THR A 378 6.34 -17.48 16.25
C THR A 378 5.28 -17.81 17.33
N PHE A 379 4.22 -18.52 16.96
CA PHE A 379 3.25 -19.08 17.92
C PHE A 379 3.66 -20.48 18.35
N ARG A 380 3.14 -20.93 19.50
CA ARG A 380 3.26 -22.33 19.92
C ARG A 380 2.56 -23.23 18.88
N PRO A 381 3.24 -24.24 18.30
CA PRO A 381 2.59 -25.19 17.41
C PRO A 381 1.56 -26.01 18.17
N VAL A 382 0.48 -26.39 17.49
CA VAL A 382 -0.50 -27.34 18.04
C VAL A 382 0.17 -28.70 18.13
N PRO A 383 0.10 -29.43 19.25
CA PRO A 383 0.48 -30.83 19.25
C PRO A 383 -0.38 -31.56 18.21
N ALA A 384 0.26 -32.40 17.38
CA ALA A 384 -0.46 -33.22 16.42
C ALA A 384 -1.55 -34.03 17.15
N PRO A 385 -2.72 -34.27 16.54
CA PRO A 385 -3.73 -35.14 17.14
C PRO A 385 -3.05 -36.49 17.44
N GLY A 386 -3.13 -36.92 18.70
CA GLY A 386 -2.59 -38.21 19.12
C GLY A 386 -3.22 -39.34 18.28
N PRO A 387 -2.53 -40.48 18.12
CA PRO A 387 -3.05 -41.58 17.34
C PRO A 387 -4.44 -41.94 17.84
N VAL A 388 -5.41 -41.95 16.93
CA VAL A 388 -6.77 -42.40 17.24
C VAL A 388 -6.66 -43.86 17.61
N LEU A 389 -6.79 -44.16 18.90
CA LEU A 389 -6.93 -45.52 19.38
C LEU A 389 -8.25 -46.05 18.81
N SER A 390 -8.16 -46.79 17.71
CA SER A 390 -9.26 -47.62 17.23
C SER A 390 -9.60 -48.62 18.33
N ALA A 391 -10.70 -48.37 19.04
CA ALA A 391 -11.29 -49.36 19.92
C ALA A 391 -11.71 -50.57 19.06
N MET A 392 -11.29 -51.76 19.50
CA MET A 392 -11.75 -53.04 18.97
C MET A 392 -13.13 -53.40 19.52
#